data_AF-A0A2I4BRV3-F1
#
_entry.id   AF-A0A2I4BRV3-F1
#
_cell.length_a   1.000
_cell.length_b   1.000
_cell.length_c   1.000
_cell.angle_alpha   90.00
_cell.angle_beta   90.00
_cell.angle_gamma   90.00
#
_symmetry.space_group_name_H-M   'P 1'
#
loop_
_entity.id
_entity.type
_entity.pdbx_description
1 polymer ?
#
loop_
_entity_poly.entity_id
_entity_poly.type
_entity_poly.pdbx_seq_one_letter_code
_entity_poly.pdbx_strand_id
1 'polypeptide(L)'
;MATLLLPLHRCCQRSALLLVARRQMSSSSSSPSSLLSRLLTFLANRFYDVEFLLIRKEKMHKNKIRRKNVYFAFAQSLYGTNSASAYFILSSGGGFRFVGHSDWVRANKKGKFSWDFLKHKESTIEEVDMSRTIINHRGLSNLATQPTLRTLKLQGCPEVDDWFLARLHFFQDSLEELDISECPRVTAGGLPSLKNLKRLKRLNVSSLPRLSNPALMVILLEEMLPQCQITADNYNFSLGQVEGECAEVELRQRSSIEGGTRVGPEP
;
A
#
# COMPACT_ATOMS: atom_id res chain seq x y z
N MET A 1 5.64 31.73 40.20
CA MET A 1 4.71 32.82 39.86
C MET A 1 4.84 33.08 38.37
N ALA A 2 3.93 32.78 37.46
CA ALA A 2 2.53 32.37 37.53
C ALA A 2 2.19 31.52 36.29
N THR A 3 1.18 30.68 36.45
CA THR A 3 0.43 29.90 35.46
C THR A 3 -0.54 30.77 34.64
N LEU A 4 -1.25 30.11 33.70
CA LEU A 4 -2.51 30.45 33.00
C LEU A 4 -2.30 30.97 31.57
N LEU A 5 -3.10 30.72 30.54
CA LEU A 5 -4.27 29.88 30.23
C LEU A 5 -4.47 29.99 28.69
N LEU A 6 -5.02 28.97 28.01
CA LEU A 6 -5.55 29.12 26.63
C LEU A 6 -6.78 30.04 26.61
N PRO A 7 -7.15 30.59 25.44
CA PRO A 7 -8.49 30.25 24.96
C PRO A 7 -8.58 29.89 23.46
N LEU A 8 -9.52 28.98 23.19
CA LEU A 8 -10.08 28.68 21.88
C LEU A 8 -10.78 29.91 21.30
N HIS A 9 -10.52 30.26 20.04
CA HIS A 9 -11.51 30.97 19.23
C HIS A 9 -11.51 30.52 17.76
N ARG A 10 -12.71 30.22 17.28
CA ARG A 10 -13.07 29.93 15.90
C ARG A 10 -12.61 31.06 14.97
N CYS A 11 -12.13 30.71 13.79
CA CYS A 11 -12.46 31.49 12.59
C CYS A 11 -12.50 30.58 11.36
N CYS A 12 -13.72 30.16 11.03
CA CYS A 12 -14.11 29.77 9.68
C CYS A 12 -13.91 30.99 8.78
N GLN A 13 -12.83 31.07 8.03
CA GLN A 13 -12.69 31.92 6.84
C GLN A 13 -11.36 31.62 6.16
N ARG A 14 -11.38 30.69 5.21
CA ARG A 14 -10.41 30.68 4.10
C ARG A 14 -11.20 30.60 2.79
N SER A 15 -11.73 31.76 2.43
CA SER A 15 -11.48 32.39 1.14
C SER A 15 -11.49 31.47 -0.08
N ALA A 16 -12.69 31.12 -0.54
CA ALA A 16 -12.92 30.93 -1.97
C ALA A 16 -13.36 32.28 -2.56
N LEU A 17 -12.39 33.18 -2.75
CA LEU A 17 -12.56 34.36 -3.60
C LEU A 17 -12.51 33.88 -5.05
N LEU A 18 -13.66 33.59 -5.65
CA LEU A 18 -13.78 33.59 -7.10
C LEU A 18 -14.55 34.85 -7.51
N LEU A 19 -13.78 35.77 -8.11
CA LEU A 19 -14.23 36.93 -8.86
C LEU A 19 -15.23 36.49 -9.94
N VAL A 20 -16.52 36.53 -9.62
CA VAL A 20 -17.54 36.69 -10.66
C VAL A 20 -17.46 38.14 -11.10
N ALA A 21 -17.05 38.36 -12.34
CA ALA A 21 -16.94 39.67 -12.97
C ALA A 21 -18.26 40.47 -12.79
N ARG A 22 -18.29 41.39 -11.83
CA ARG A 22 -19.33 42.41 -11.71
C ARG A 22 -19.08 43.46 -12.78
N ARG A 23 -19.73 43.34 -13.93
CA ARG A 23 -20.03 44.52 -14.75
C ARG A 23 -21.00 45.39 -13.94
N GLN A 24 -20.55 46.59 -13.55
CA GLN A 24 -21.38 47.62 -12.96
C GLN A 24 -22.41 48.09 -14.01
N MET A 25 -23.70 47.89 -13.73
CA MET A 25 -24.75 48.81 -14.13
C MET A 25 -25.72 48.97 -12.97
N SER A 26 -26.17 50.20 -12.80
CA SER A 26 -26.76 50.83 -11.63
C SER A 26 -28.25 50.54 -11.40
N SER A 27 -28.63 50.64 -10.11
CA SER A 27 -29.95 50.98 -9.54
C SER A 27 -31.22 50.18 -9.90
N SER A 28 -31.85 49.68 -8.84
CA SER A 28 -33.27 49.31 -8.66
C SER A 28 -33.88 48.23 -9.57
N SER A 29 -34.01 47.02 -9.02
CA SER A 29 -35.30 46.33 -8.85
C SER A 29 -35.03 44.91 -8.33
N SER A 30 -35.70 44.53 -7.24
CA SER A 30 -35.73 43.17 -6.73
C SER A 30 -36.46 42.26 -7.72
N SER A 31 -35.73 41.68 -8.68
CA SER A 31 -36.27 40.63 -9.54
C SER A 31 -36.15 39.29 -8.80
N PRO A 32 -37.22 38.46 -8.78
CA PRO A 32 -37.16 37.17 -8.10
C PRO A 32 -36.10 36.30 -8.78
N SER A 33 -35.29 35.61 -7.98
CA SER A 33 -34.24 34.72 -8.48
C SER A 33 -34.85 33.76 -9.51
N SER A 34 -34.37 33.85 -10.75
CA SER A 34 -34.85 33.00 -11.84
C SER A 34 -34.77 31.54 -11.41
N LEU A 35 -35.73 30.70 -11.82
CA LEU A 35 -35.73 29.27 -11.47
C LEU A 35 -34.39 28.59 -11.77
N LEU A 36 -33.72 29.04 -12.85
CA LEU A 36 -32.39 28.61 -13.23
C LEU A 36 -31.34 28.99 -12.18
N SER A 37 -31.35 30.23 -11.64
CA SER A 37 -30.43 30.62 -10.56
C SER A 37 -30.66 29.80 -9.28
N ARG A 38 -31.92 29.54 -8.90
CA ARG A 38 -32.25 28.67 -7.75
C ARG A 38 -31.80 27.23 -7.98
N LEU A 39 -31.98 26.72 -9.20
CA LEU A 39 -31.53 25.40 -9.62
C LEU A 39 -29.99 25.29 -9.58
N LEU A 40 -29.27 26.27 -10.12
CA LEU A 40 -27.81 26.31 -10.10
C LEU A 40 -27.26 26.40 -8.67
N THR A 41 -27.86 27.23 -7.81
CA THR A 41 -27.47 27.29 -6.39
C THR A 41 -27.75 25.97 -5.67
N PHE A 42 -28.89 25.32 -5.95
CA PHE A 42 -29.21 24.01 -5.38
C PHE A 42 -28.21 22.93 -5.82
N LEU A 43 -27.90 22.85 -7.12
CA LEU A 43 -26.91 21.91 -7.67
C LEU A 43 -25.51 22.19 -7.11
N ALA A 44 -25.11 23.45 -7.03
CA ALA A 44 -23.83 23.86 -6.45
C ALA A 44 -23.71 23.47 -4.97
N ASN A 45 -24.74 23.75 -4.16
CA ASN A 45 -24.77 23.34 -2.76
C ASN A 45 -24.70 21.82 -2.62
N ARG A 46 -25.44 21.07 -3.44
CA ARG A 46 -25.38 19.61 -3.43
C ARG A 46 -23.98 19.11 -3.80
N PHE A 47 -23.36 19.71 -4.81
CA PHE A 47 -22.01 19.39 -5.23
C PHE A 47 -21.00 19.63 -4.10
N TYR A 48 -21.02 20.80 -3.45
CA TYR A 48 -20.18 21.11 -2.29
C TYR A 48 -20.42 20.17 -1.11
N ASP A 49 -21.67 19.77 -0.85
CA ASP A 49 -21.99 18.79 0.19
C ASP A 49 -21.39 17.41 -0.12
N VAL A 50 -21.44 16.96 -1.38
CA VAL A 50 -20.78 15.71 -1.81
C VAL A 50 -19.27 15.81 -1.63
N GLU A 51 -18.64 16.87 -2.15
CA GLU A 51 -17.20 17.08 -2.02
C GLU A 51 -16.77 17.13 -0.55
N PHE A 52 -17.51 17.87 0.30
CA PHE A 52 -17.24 17.95 1.72
C PHE A 52 -17.34 16.59 2.41
N LEU A 53 -18.36 15.78 2.09
CA LEU A 53 -18.50 14.43 2.63
C LEU A 53 -17.37 13.50 2.17
N LEU A 54 -16.94 13.59 0.91
CA LEU A 54 -15.81 12.82 0.38
C LEU A 54 -14.50 13.20 1.07
N ILE A 55 -14.20 14.51 1.18
CA ILE A 55 -13.03 15.04 1.89
C ILE A 55 -13.06 14.62 3.36
N ARG A 56 -14.22 14.72 4.02
CA ARG A 56 -14.38 14.31 5.41
C ARG A 56 -14.16 12.80 5.57
N LYS A 57 -14.72 11.97 4.69
CA LYS A 57 -14.54 10.51 4.71
C LYS A 57 -13.07 10.15 4.54
N GLU A 58 -12.38 10.78 3.60
CA GLU A 58 -10.95 10.59 3.36
C GLU A 58 -10.11 11.01 4.57
N LYS A 59 -10.40 12.18 5.16
CA LYS A 59 -9.73 12.66 6.37
C LYS A 59 -9.92 11.71 7.54
N MET A 60 -11.13 11.19 7.73
CA MET A 60 -11.42 10.20 8.77
C MET A 60 -10.67 8.88 8.54
N HIS A 61 -10.60 8.42 7.30
CA HIS A 61 -9.84 7.23 6.92
C HIS A 61 -8.33 7.42 7.17
N LYS A 62 -7.74 8.53 6.70
CA LYS A 62 -6.33 8.90 6.97
C LYS A 62 -6.05 9.00 8.46
N ASN A 63 -6.95 9.60 9.25
CA ASN A 63 -6.81 9.68 10.71
C ASN A 63 -6.87 8.30 11.37
N LYS A 64 -7.73 7.39 10.91
CA LYS A 64 -7.80 6.01 11.39
C LYS A 64 -6.48 5.28 11.14
N ILE A 65 -5.94 5.37 9.93
CA ILE A 65 -4.64 4.77 9.57
C ILE A 65 -3.52 5.37 10.44
N ARG A 66 -3.49 6.70 10.58
CA ARG A 66 -2.48 7.41 11.39
C ARG A 66 -2.50 6.94 12.84
N ARG A 67 -3.68 6.82 13.46
CA ARG A 67 -3.83 6.37 14.85
C ARG A 67 -3.39 4.93 15.06
N LYS A 68 -3.58 4.07 14.07
CA LYS A 68 -3.20 2.66 14.12
C LYS A 68 -1.71 2.40 13.85
N ASN A 69 -1.01 3.37 13.27
CA ASN A 69 0.40 3.30 12.93
C ASN A 69 1.25 4.33 13.68
N VAL A 70 0.81 4.72 14.89
CA VAL A 70 1.58 5.62 15.76
C VAL A 70 2.85 4.90 16.20
N TYR A 71 3.96 5.64 16.22
CA TYR A 71 5.22 5.17 16.78
C TYR A 71 5.19 5.25 18.31
N PHE A 72 5.46 4.15 18.99
CA PHE A 72 5.34 4.01 20.43
C PHE A 72 6.64 4.34 21.18
N ALA A 73 7.24 5.51 20.91
CA ALA A 73 8.47 5.97 21.58
C ALA A 73 8.37 5.92 23.11
N PHE A 74 7.24 6.37 23.67
CA PHE A 74 7.01 6.40 25.11
C PHE A 74 6.87 5.00 25.73
N ALA A 75 6.29 4.04 25.00
CA ALA A 75 6.18 2.67 25.49
C ALA A 75 7.55 1.98 25.51
N GLN A 76 8.43 2.31 24.54
CA GLN A 76 9.80 1.82 24.51
C GLN A 76 10.59 2.25 25.76
N SER A 77 10.44 3.51 26.19
CA SER A 77 11.13 4.01 27.40
C SER A 77 10.63 3.37 28.71
N LEU A 78 9.38 2.92 28.77
CA LEU A 78 8.79 2.36 29.99
C LEU A 78 8.93 0.84 30.09
N TYR A 79 8.74 0.12 28.98
CA TYR A 79 8.62 -1.34 28.98
C TYR A 79 9.75 -2.05 28.22
N GLY A 80 10.63 -1.30 27.57
CA GLY A 80 11.66 -1.81 26.68
C GLY A 80 11.20 -1.87 25.22
N THR A 81 12.18 -1.96 24.31
CA THR A 81 11.95 -1.96 22.86
C THR A 81 11.15 -3.18 22.41
N ASN A 82 11.52 -4.38 22.87
CA ASN A 82 10.86 -5.64 22.51
C ASN A 82 9.40 -5.67 22.96
N SER A 83 9.13 -5.29 24.21
CA SER A 83 7.78 -5.19 24.76
C SER A 83 6.91 -4.19 23.98
N ALA A 84 7.47 -3.05 23.58
CA ALA A 84 6.76 -2.04 22.80
C ALA A 84 6.42 -2.56 21.39
N SER A 85 7.35 -3.25 20.72
CA SER A 85 7.10 -3.91 19.44
C SER A 85 6.00 -4.99 19.58
N ALA A 86 6.09 -5.84 20.61
CA ALA A 86 5.09 -6.87 20.91
C ALA A 86 3.69 -6.29 21.15
N TYR A 87 3.60 -5.24 21.97
CA TYR A 87 2.35 -4.52 22.21
C TYR A 87 1.77 -3.91 20.92
N PHE A 88 2.62 -3.31 20.07
CA PHE A 88 2.20 -2.75 18.79
C PHE A 88 1.61 -3.83 17.87
N ILE A 89 2.26 -4.99 17.77
CA ILE A 89 1.80 -6.12 16.95
C ILE A 89 0.42 -6.59 17.45
N LEU A 90 0.29 -6.83 18.75
CA LEU A 90 -0.95 -7.33 19.34
C LEU A 90 -2.10 -6.31 19.23
N SER A 91 -1.85 -5.04 19.50
CA SER A 91 -2.86 -3.96 19.39
C SER A 91 -3.29 -3.67 17.94
N SER A 92 -2.46 -4.06 16.97
CA SER A 92 -2.77 -4.04 15.54
C SER A 92 -3.59 -5.26 15.09
N GLY A 93 -3.74 -6.27 15.95
CA GLY A 93 -4.42 -7.54 15.64
C GLY A 93 -3.51 -8.59 15.01
N GLY A 94 -2.20 -8.37 15.03
CA GLY A 94 -1.22 -9.35 14.58
C GLY A 94 -0.85 -10.37 15.66
N GLY A 95 0.11 -11.22 15.30
CA GLY A 95 0.74 -12.19 16.17
C GLY A 95 2.25 -12.15 16.05
N PHE A 96 2.94 -12.64 17.07
CA PHE A 96 4.39 -12.78 17.03
C PHE A 96 4.86 -14.02 17.78
N ARG A 97 6.13 -14.36 17.56
CA ARG A 97 6.85 -15.42 18.24
C ARG A 97 8.23 -14.92 18.67
N PHE A 98 8.60 -15.20 19.92
CA PHE A 98 9.93 -14.88 20.44
C PHE A 98 10.97 -15.88 19.92
N VAL A 99 12.23 -15.45 19.87
CA VAL A 99 13.36 -16.34 19.57
C VAL A 99 13.35 -17.56 20.50
N GLY A 100 13.43 -18.75 19.91
CA GLY A 100 13.49 -20.02 20.64
C GLY A 100 12.17 -20.50 21.26
N HIS A 101 11.08 -19.74 21.15
CA HIS A 101 9.76 -20.16 21.63
C HIS A 101 8.96 -20.82 20.50
N SER A 102 8.25 -21.91 20.78
CA SER A 102 7.34 -22.56 19.82
C SER A 102 6.01 -21.82 19.68
N ASP A 103 5.56 -21.19 20.75
CA ASP A 103 4.18 -20.74 20.87
C ASP A 103 3.98 -19.33 20.33
N TRP A 104 2.88 -19.14 19.60
CA TRP A 104 2.47 -17.85 19.06
C TRP A 104 1.70 -17.03 20.10
N VAL A 105 2.07 -15.77 20.26
CA VAL A 105 1.32 -14.81 21.06
C VAL A 105 0.40 -14.02 20.13
N ARG A 106 -0.91 -14.09 20.37
CA ARG A 106 -1.95 -13.45 19.54
C ARG A 106 -3.04 -12.82 20.40
N ALA A 107 -3.67 -11.78 19.86
CA ALA A 107 -4.93 -11.28 20.40
C ALA A 107 -6.08 -12.23 20.07
N ASN A 108 -7.04 -12.34 20.98
CA ASN A 108 -8.26 -13.09 20.73
C ASN A 108 -9.18 -12.37 19.72
N LYS A 109 -10.29 -13.02 19.31
CA LYS A 109 -11.27 -12.44 18.37
C LYS A 109 -11.87 -11.10 18.84
N LYS A 110 -11.83 -10.80 20.14
CA LYS A 110 -12.30 -9.55 20.74
C LYS A 110 -11.20 -8.48 20.86
N GLY A 111 -9.98 -8.76 20.39
CA GLY A 111 -8.83 -7.86 20.46
C GLY A 111 -8.15 -7.79 21.83
N LYS A 112 -8.47 -8.68 22.76
CA LYS A 112 -7.77 -8.78 24.06
C LYS A 112 -6.62 -9.77 23.94
N PHE A 113 -5.49 -9.47 24.59
CA PHE A 113 -4.29 -10.32 24.62
C PHE A 113 -3.74 -10.41 26.04
N SER A 114 -2.99 -11.47 26.34
CA SER A 114 -2.29 -11.60 27.61
C SER A 114 -1.08 -10.66 27.67
N TRP A 115 -0.78 -10.16 28.86
CA TRP A 115 0.43 -9.38 29.15
C TRP A 115 1.61 -10.25 29.58
N ASP A 116 1.49 -11.59 29.51
CA ASP A 116 2.55 -12.53 29.89
C ASP A 116 3.86 -12.29 29.12
N PHE A 117 3.79 -11.73 27.91
CA PHE A 117 4.99 -11.36 27.14
C PHE A 117 5.87 -10.34 27.86
N LEU A 118 5.34 -9.54 28.81
CA LEU A 118 6.12 -8.62 29.63
C LEU A 118 7.07 -9.32 30.60
N LYS A 119 6.91 -10.63 30.85
CA LYS A 119 7.86 -11.43 31.62
C LYS A 119 9.16 -11.67 30.84
N HIS A 120 9.09 -11.62 29.50
CA HIS A 120 10.19 -11.92 28.58
C HIS A 120 10.73 -10.65 27.91
N LYS A 121 11.01 -9.58 28.68
CA LYS A 121 11.42 -8.27 28.12
C LYS A 121 12.71 -8.34 27.30
N GLU A 122 13.63 -9.22 27.69
CA GLU A 122 14.93 -9.42 27.04
C GLU A 122 14.81 -10.26 25.76
N SER A 123 13.72 -11.01 25.59
CA SER A 123 13.52 -11.85 24.41
C SER A 123 13.18 -11.00 23.19
N THR A 124 13.93 -11.18 22.11
CA THR A 124 13.67 -10.51 20.84
C THR A 124 12.66 -11.29 20.00
N ILE A 125 12.02 -10.60 19.06
CA ILE A 125 11.00 -11.19 18.20
C ILE A 125 11.68 -11.86 17.00
N GLU A 126 11.29 -13.09 16.69
CA GLU A 126 11.80 -13.87 15.55
C GLU A 126 10.81 -13.88 14.39
N GLU A 127 9.52 -13.99 14.68
CA GLU A 127 8.47 -14.05 13.65
C GLU A 127 7.33 -13.10 13.97
N VAL A 128 6.82 -12.46 12.93
CA VAL A 128 5.70 -11.52 12.99
C VAL A 128 4.71 -11.84 11.90
N ASP A 129 3.45 -11.98 12.30
CA ASP A 129 2.31 -12.11 11.41
C ASP A 129 1.38 -10.92 11.59
N MET A 130 1.37 -10.04 10.60
CA MET A 130 0.54 -8.85 10.53
C MET A 130 -0.47 -8.96 9.38
N SER A 131 -0.73 -10.17 8.88
CA SER A 131 -1.64 -10.43 7.77
C SER A 131 -3.03 -9.84 8.05
N ARG A 132 -3.63 -9.22 7.03
CA ARG A 132 -4.95 -8.57 7.08
C ARG A 132 -5.05 -7.45 8.14
N THR A 133 -3.93 -6.87 8.57
CA THR A 133 -3.90 -5.67 9.41
C THR A 133 -3.70 -4.41 8.57
N ILE A 134 -3.88 -3.23 9.18
CA ILE A 134 -3.74 -1.92 8.51
C ILE A 134 -2.36 -1.28 8.74
N ILE A 135 -1.31 -2.09 8.73
CA ILE A 135 0.07 -1.63 8.91
C ILE A 135 0.56 -0.86 7.68
N ASN A 136 1.31 0.23 7.90
CA ASN A 136 1.99 0.99 6.85
C ASN A 136 3.45 1.26 7.20
N HIS A 137 4.17 1.96 6.32
CA HIS A 137 5.60 2.24 6.47
C HIS A 137 5.94 2.95 7.80
N ARG A 138 5.01 3.75 8.37
CA ARG A 138 5.20 4.40 9.69
C ARG A 138 5.04 3.41 10.83
N GLY A 139 4.06 2.52 10.74
CA GLY A 139 3.85 1.46 11.72
C GLY A 139 5.03 0.49 11.78
N LEU A 140 5.63 0.19 10.63
CA LEU A 140 6.83 -0.65 10.52
C LEU A 140 8.00 -0.14 11.37
N SER A 141 8.10 1.18 11.62
CA SER A 141 9.13 1.74 12.50
C SER A 141 9.05 1.22 13.93
N ASN A 142 7.89 0.75 14.41
CA ASN A 142 7.79 0.08 15.71
C ASN A 142 8.49 -1.29 15.75
N LEU A 143 8.82 -1.87 14.60
CA LEU A 143 9.53 -3.14 14.47
C LEU A 143 11.02 -2.95 14.14
N ALA A 144 11.45 -1.73 13.81
CA ALA A 144 12.82 -1.45 13.35
C ALA A 144 13.91 -1.84 14.37
N THR A 145 13.56 -1.97 15.65
CA THR A 145 14.46 -2.38 16.73
C THR A 145 14.52 -3.90 16.93
N GLN A 146 14.00 -4.70 16.00
CA GLN A 146 13.99 -6.17 16.06
C GLN A 146 15.03 -6.75 15.08
N PRO A 147 16.33 -6.74 15.42
CA PRO A 147 17.38 -7.20 14.51
C PRO A 147 17.32 -8.71 14.25
N THR A 148 16.60 -9.49 15.05
CA THR A 148 16.48 -10.95 14.92
C THR A 148 15.26 -11.39 14.11
N LEU A 149 14.48 -10.45 13.54
CA LEU A 149 13.27 -10.77 12.81
C LEU A 149 13.61 -11.57 11.54
N ARG A 150 13.15 -12.82 11.47
CA ARG A 150 13.37 -13.73 10.34
C ARG A 150 12.15 -13.85 9.43
N THR A 151 10.95 -13.79 9.99
CA THR A 151 9.71 -14.00 9.23
C THR A 151 8.77 -12.84 9.41
N LEU A 152 8.34 -12.25 8.29
CA LEU A 152 7.35 -11.16 8.28
C LEU A 152 6.23 -11.49 7.30
N LYS A 153 5.03 -11.74 7.84
CA LYS A 153 3.82 -12.00 7.04
C LYS A 153 2.92 -10.77 6.99
N LEU A 154 2.61 -10.34 5.78
CA LEU A 154 1.82 -9.14 5.47
C LEU A 154 0.69 -9.42 4.48
N GLN A 155 0.30 -10.69 4.31
CA GLN A 155 -0.75 -11.09 3.38
C GLN A 155 -2.00 -10.21 3.54
N GLY A 156 -2.49 -9.62 2.45
CA GLY A 156 -3.74 -8.87 2.43
C GLY A 156 -3.71 -7.55 3.23
N CYS A 157 -2.55 -6.95 3.45
CA CYS A 157 -2.46 -5.66 4.14
C CYS A 157 -2.76 -4.49 3.17
N PRO A 158 -3.86 -3.72 3.36
CA PRO A 158 -4.30 -2.71 2.41
C PRO A 158 -3.44 -1.45 2.35
N GLU A 159 -2.57 -1.24 3.34
CA GLU A 159 -1.72 -0.04 3.48
C GLU A 159 -0.22 -0.35 3.28
N VAL A 160 0.14 -1.57 2.87
CA VAL A 160 1.50 -1.93 2.45
C VAL A 160 1.70 -1.48 1.00
N ASP A 161 2.63 -0.55 0.81
CA ASP A 161 2.95 0.13 -0.45
C ASP A 161 4.47 0.10 -0.74
N ASP A 162 4.89 0.71 -1.84
CA ASP A 162 6.31 0.74 -2.24
C ASP A 162 7.20 1.43 -1.18
N TRP A 163 6.67 2.44 -0.47
CA TRP A 163 7.36 3.09 0.65
C TRP A 163 7.55 2.15 1.84
N PHE A 164 6.60 1.25 2.09
CA PHE A 164 6.74 0.18 3.06
C PHE A 164 7.90 -0.73 2.69
N LEU A 165 7.96 -1.20 1.43
CA LEU A 165 9.03 -2.09 0.96
C LEU A 165 10.40 -1.43 1.06
N ALA A 166 10.50 -0.15 0.70
CA ALA A 166 11.74 0.62 0.85
C ALA A 166 12.26 0.70 2.30
N ARG A 167 11.39 0.58 3.30
CA ARG A 167 11.76 0.55 4.72
C ARG A 167 12.14 -0.82 5.26
N LEU A 168 11.98 -1.89 4.49
CA LEU A 168 12.39 -3.24 4.92
C LEU A 168 13.91 -3.37 5.10
N HIS A 169 14.72 -2.40 4.66
CA HIS A 169 16.15 -2.35 4.93
C HIS A 169 16.51 -2.41 6.43
N PHE A 170 15.58 -2.10 7.35
CA PHE A 170 15.78 -2.33 8.79
C PHE A 170 16.10 -3.79 9.12
N PHE A 171 15.68 -4.73 8.28
CA PHE A 171 15.85 -6.18 8.45
C PHE A 171 16.75 -6.79 7.38
N GLN A 172 17.59 -5.97 6.73
CA GLN A 172 18.45 -6.38 5.62
C GLN A 172 19.35 -7.59 5.91
N ASP A 173 19.79 -7.72 7.17
CA ASP A 173 20.74 -8.72 7.62
C ASP A 173 20.09 -9.84 8.44
N SER A 174 18.75 -9.92 8.49
CA SER A 174 18.03 -10.91 9.31
C SER A 174 16.78 -11.53 8.68
N LEU A 175 16.06 -10.81 7.82
CA LEU A 175 14.82 -11.30 7.25
C LEU A 175 15.09 -12.43 6.26
N GLU A 176 14.46 -13.58 6.49
CA GLU A 176 14.59 -14.79 5.68
C GLU A 176 13.30 -15.11 4.90
N GLU A 177 12.14 -14.71 5.44
CA GLU A 177 10.83 -14.96 4.85
C GLU A 177 9.98 -13.69 4.82
N LEU A 178 9.48 -13.34 3.64
CA LEU A 178 8.58 -12.23 3.44
C LEU A 178 7.35 -12.67 2.64
N ASP A 179 6.17 -12.43 3.21
CA ASP A 179 4.91 -12.61 2.49
C ASP A 179 4.22 -11.26 2.30
N ILE A 180 4.13 -10.80 1.05
CA ILE A 180 3.41 -9.58 0.66
C ILE A 180 2.26 -9.89 -0.28
N SER A 181 1.80 -11.14 -0.33
CA SER A 181 0.68 -11.55 -1.17
C SER A 181 -0.59 -10.75 -0.88
N GLU A 182 -1.46 -10.62 -1.87
CA GLU A 182 -2.75 -9.91 -1.76
C GLU A 182 -2.64 -8.43 -1.30
N CYS A 183 -1.46 -7.81 -1.35
CA CYS A 183 -1.27 -6.41 -0.98
C CYS A 183 -1.64 -5.49 -2.16
N PRO A 184 -2.75 -4.72 -2.10
CA PRO A 184 -3.32 -4.04 -3.26
C PRO A 184 -2.59 -2.77 -3.71
N ARG A 185 -1.59 -2.32 -2.95
CA ARG A 185 -0.87 -1.06 -3.20
C ARG A 185 0.60 -1.24 -3.56
N VAL A 186 1.12 -2.46 -3.50
CA VAL A 186 2.47 -2.78 -3.98
C VAL A 186 2.48 -2.71 -5.50
N THR A 187 3.47 -2.03 -6.07
CA THR A 187 3.67 -1.92 -7.52
C THR A 187 5.03 -2.46 -7.94
N ALA A 188 5.24 -2.58 -9.25
CA ALA A 188 6.54 -2.96 -9.80
C ALA A 188 7.68 -2.02 -9.38
N GLY A 189 7.38 -0.74 -9.10
CA GLY A 189 8.37 0.23 -8.65
C GLY A 189 8.91 -0.02 -7.25
N GLY A 190 8.16 -0.71 -6.39
CA GLY A 190 8.58 -1.03 -5.03
C GLY A 190 9.48 -2.27 -4.93
N LEU A 191 9.33 -3.24 -5.83
CA LEU A 191 10.04 -4.51 -5.75
C LEU A 191 11.57 -4.40 -5.81
N PRO A 192 12.17 -3.46 -6.56
CA PRO A 192 13.62 -3.32 -6.56
C PRO A 192 14.24 -3.03 -5.20
N SER A 193 13.46 -2.53 -4.22
CA SER A 193 13.93 -2.32 -2.86
C SER A 193 14.22 -3.61 -2.09
N LEU A 194 13.63 -4.74 -2.52
CA LEU A 194 13.78 -6.04 -1.86
C LEU A 194 15.20 -6.61 -1.99
N LYS A 195 16.00 -6.17 -2.97
CA LYS A 195 17.42 -6.57 -3.12
C LYS A 195 18.27 -6.28 -1.87
N ASN A 196 17.83 -5.34 -1.04
CA ASN A 196 18.53 -5.00 0.20
C ASN A 196 18.43 -6.13 1.24
N LEU A 197 17.48 -7.05 1.10
CA LEU A 197 17.25 -8.16 2.02
C LEU A 197 18.19 -9.34 1.68
N LYS A 198 19.45 -9.23 2.10
CA LYS A 198 20.53 -10.14 1.71
C LYS A 198 20.32 -11.59 2.16
N ARG A 199 19.53 -11.80 3.22
CA ARG A 199 19.24 -13.13 3.79
C ARG A 199 17.90 -13.70 3.35
N LEU A 200 17.17 -13.02 2.46
CA LEU A 200 15.85 -13.46 2.04
C LEU A 200 15.92 -14.77 1.26
N LYS A 201 15.23 -15.79 1.76
CA LYS A 201 15.17 -17.14 1.20
C LYS A 201 13.80 -17.46 0.62
N ARG A 202 12.74 -16.86 1.14
CA ARG A 202 11.36 -17.06 0.66
C ARG A 202 10.66 -15.73 0.49
N LEU A 203 10.09 -15.52 -0.69
CA LEU A 203 9.31 -14.35 -1.03
C LEU A 203 7.98 -14.77 -1.67
N ASN A 204 6.86 -14.43 -1.04
CA ASN A 204 5.54 -14.61 -1.62
C ASN A 204 5.00 -13.27 -2.17
N VAL A 205 4.79 -13.23 -3.48
CA VAL A 205 4.27 -12.08 -4.24
C VAL A 205 2.97 -12.44 -4.97
N SER A 206 2.23 -13.43 -4.49
CA SER A 206 0.99 -13.89 -5.15
C SER A 206 -0.11 -12.84 -5.10
N SER A 207 -0.95 -12.80 -6.15
CA SER A 207 -2.16 -11.96 -6.21
C SER A 207 -1.93 -10.46 -5.94
N LEU A 208 -0.92 -9.84 -6.56
CA LEU A 208 -0.71 -8.39 -6.50
C LEU A 208 -1.44 -7.68 -7.65
N PRO A 209 -2.56 -6.98 -7.41
CA PRO A 209 -3.46 -6.51 -8.47
C PRO A 209 -2.91 -5.35 -9.31
N ARG A 210 -1.84 -4.69 -8.86
CA ARG A 210 -1.21 -3.56 -9.58
C ARG A 210 -0.02 -3.99 -10.44
N LEU A 211 0.27 -5.29 -10.52
CA LEU A 211 1.34 -5.81 -11.37
C LEU A 211 0.77 -6.16 -12.74
N SER A 212 1.13 -5.37 -13.76
CA SER A 212 0.61 -5.53 -15.12
C SER A 212 1.16 -6.76 -15.85
N ASN A 213 2.43 -7.12 -15.60
CA ASN A 213 3.08 -8.27 -16.25
C ASN A 213 3.76 -9.15 -15.19
N PRO A 214 3.08 -10.19 -14.69
CA PRO A 214 3.62 -11.05 -13.65
C PRO A 214 4.83 -11.88 -14.11
N ALA A 215 4.90 -12.25 -15.39
CA ALA A 215 6.04 -13.01 -15.93
C ALA A 215 7.34 -12.21 -15.86
N LEU A 216 7.34 -10.96 -16.36
CA LEU A 216 8.51 -10.08 -16.29
C LEU A 216 8.90 -9.77 -14.84
N MET A 217 7.92 -9.68 -13.95
CA MET A 217 8.15 -9.42 -12.54
C MET A 217 8.84 -10.58 -11.83
N VAL A 218 8.46 -11.82 -12.13
CA VAL A 218 9.14 -13.01 -11.58
C VAL A 218 10.58 -13.07 -12.08
N ILE A 219 10.82 -12.87 -13.38
CA ILE A 219 12.18 -12.83 -13.95
C ILE A 219 13.02 -11.75 -13.27
N LEU A 220 12.49 -10.53 -13.11
CA LEU A 220 13.18 -9.44 -12.42
C LEU A 220 13.54 -9.83 -10.97
N LEU A 221 12.60 -10.44 -10.24
CA LEU A 221 12.84 -10.85 -8.86
C LEU A 221 13.89 -11.96 -8.77
N GLU A 222 13.86 -12.93 -9.68
CA GLU A 222 14.83 -14.03 -9.76
C GLU A 222 16.23 -13.50 -10.03
N GLU A 223 16.38 -12.53 -10.94
CA GLU A 223 17.68 -11.89 -11.20
C GLU A 223 18.17 -11.08 -10.00
N MET A 224 17.27 -10.36 -9.31
CA MET A 224 17.62 -9.51 -8.18
C MET A 224 17.89 -10.29 -6.89
N LEU A 225 17.32 -11.49 -6.75
CA LEU A 225 17.37 -12.33 -5.55
C LEU A 225 17.63 -13.80 -5.93
N PRO A 226 18.82 -14.13 -6.47
CA PRO A 226 19.10 -15.45 -7.04
C PRO A 226 19.05 -16.59 -6.00
N GLN A 227 19.27 -16.28 -4.72
CA GLN A 227 19.17 -17.24 -3.61
C GLN A 227 17.75 -17.38 -3.01
N CYS A 228 16.75 -16.66 -3.54
CA CYS A 228 15.41 -16.58 -2.96
C CYS A 228 14.41 -17.41 -3.77
N GLN A 229 13.65 -18.26 -3.06
CA GLN A 229 12.50 -18.94 -3.64
C GLN A 229 11.32 -17.97 -3.73
N ILE A 230 10.92 -17.66 -4.97
CA ILE A 230 9.81 -16.75 -5.27
C ILE A 230 8.54 -17.57 -5.51
N THR A 231 7.46 -17.22 -4.83
CA THR A 231 6.12 -17.78 -5.05
C THR A 231 5.22 -16.71 -5.66
N ALA A 232 4.67 -17.01 -6.83
CA ALA A 232 3.85 -16.10 -7.63
C ALA A 232 2.63 -16.84 -8.19
N ASP A 233 1.67 -17.13 -7.31
CA ASP A 233 0.44 -17.84 -7.67
C ASP A 233 -0.69 -16.85 -8.06
N ASN A 234 -1.74 -17.38 -8.70
CA ASN A 234 -2.93 -16.65 -9.14
C ASN A 234 -2.67 -15.52 -10.14
N TYR A 235 -1.60 -15.65 -10.92
CA TYR A 235 -1.39 -14.84 -12.11
C TYR A 235 -1.88 -15.61 -13.33
N ASN A 236 -2.74 -14.99 -14.14
CA ASN A 236 -3.05 -15.54 -15.45
C ASN A 236 -1.84 -15.28 -16.35
N PHE A 237 -0.90 -16.23 -16.40
CA PHE A 237 0.23 -16.24 -17.34
C PHE A 237 -0.22 -16.54 -18.77
N SER A 238 -1.45 -16.17 -19.15
CA SER A 238 -1.85 -16.11 -20.54
C SER A 238 -0.93 -15.09 -21.22
N LEU A 239 0.15 -15.61 -21.79
CA LEU A 239 0.88 -14.99 -22.88
C LEU A 239 -0.18 -14.54 -23.87
N GLY A 240 -0.50 -13.25 -23.88
CA GLY A 240 -1.36 -12.69 -24.90
C GLY A 240 -0.72 -13.00 -26.24
N GLN A 241 -1.31 -13.92 -26.99
CA GLN A 241 -1.25 -14.06 -28.44
C GLN A 241 0.01 -13.47 -29.10
N VAL A 242 1.18 -14.03 -28.84
CA VAL A 242 2.35 -13.82 -29.73
C VAL A 242 2.27 -14.80 -30.93
N GLU A 243 1.41 -15.81 -30.86
CA GLU A 243 1.17 -16.74 -31.97
C GLU A 243 0.38 -16.13 -33.15
N GLY A 244 -0.20 -14.93 -32.98
CA GLY A 244 -0.97 -14.24 -34.04
C GLY A 244 -0.13 -13.44 -35.03
N GLU A 245 1.01 -12.90 -34.62
CA GLU A 245 1.82 -12.02 -35.49
C GLU A 245 2.84 -12.79 -36.34
N CYS A 246 3.27 -13.99 -35.93
CA CYS A 246 4.18 -14.80 -36.74
C CYS A 246 3.48 -15.41 -37.97
N ALA A 247 2.20 -15.80 -37.83
CA ALA A 247 1.42 -16.39 -38.91
C ALA A 247 1.06 -15.37 -40.02
N GLU A 248 0.85 -14.09 -39.67
CA GLU A 248 0.52 -13.07 -40.66
C GLU A 248 1.75 -12.61 -41.48
N VAL A 249 2.94 -12.67 -40.90
CA VAL A 249 4.20 -12.40 -41.62
C VAL A 249 4.53 -13.53 -42.61
N GLU A 250 4.26 -14.79 -42.24
CA GLU A 250 4.52 -15.95 -43.13
C GLU A 250 3.53 -16.02 -44.32
N LEU A 251 2.27 -15.63 -44.13
CA LEU A 251 1.28 -15.53 -45.21
C LEU A 251 1.57 -14.38 -46.19
N ARG A 252 2.10 -13.25 -45.70
CA ARG A 252 2.52 -12.15 -46.58
C ARG A 252 3.75 -12.50 -47.41
N GLN A 253 4.71 -13.26 -46.86
CA GLN A 253 5.89 -13.71 -47.62
C GLN A 253 5.57 -14.78 -48.69
N ARG A 254 4.59 -15.67 -48.46
CA ARG A 254 4.18 -16.65 -49.49
C ARG A 254 3.46 -16.01 -50.67
N SER A 255 2.66 -14.96 -50.44
CA SER A 255 1.96 -14.23 -51.50
C SER A 255 2.86 -13.44 -52.45
N SER A 256 4.10 -13.09 -52.03
CA SER A 256 5.08 -12.40 -52.88
C SER A 256 5.91 -13.33 -53.77
N ILE A 257 5.94 -14.65 -53.49
CA ILE A 257 6.75 -15.61 -54.26
C ILE A 257 5.96 -16.23 -55.43
N GLU A 258 4.63 -16.34 -55.32
CA GLU A 258 3.78 -16.91 -56.39
C GLU A 258 3.46 -15.95 -57.55
N GLY A 259 3.86 -14.67 -57.48
CA GLY A 259 3.65 -13.67 -58.55
C GLY A 259 4.71 -13.67 -59.66
N GLY A 260 5.72 -14.54 -59.59
CA GLY A 260 6.93 -14.47 -60.42
C GLY A 260 7.20 -15.73 -61.23
N THR A 261 6.30 -16.15 -62.13
CA THR A 261 6.66 -17.13 -63.17
C THR A 261 5.98 -16.79 -64.49
N ARG A 262 6.58 -15.85 -65.25
CA ARG A 262 6.29 -15.69 -66.67
C ARG A 262 7.00 -16.80 -67.43
N VAL A 263 6.21 -17.73 -67.96
CA VAL A 263 6.59 -18.73 -68.96
C VAL A 263 7.07 -18.01 -70.21
N GLY A 264 8.33 -18.19 -70.58
CA GLY A 264 8.86 -17.79 -71.89
C GLY A 264 8.44 -18.81 -72.96
N PRO A 265 8.22 -18.40 -74.22
CA PRO A 265 7.96 -19.34 -75.30
C PRO A 265 9.29 -19.74 -75.97
N GLU A 266 9.47 -21.04 -76.18
CA GLU A 266 10.33 -21.60 -77.25
C GLU A 266 9.56 -22.75 -77.92
N PRO A 267 9.89 -23.15 -79.16
CA PRO A 267 10.73 -22.49 -80.17
C PRO A 267 9.94 -21.95 -81.38
#